data_AF-A0A6B3GKZ9-F1
#
_entry.id   AF-A0A6B3GKZ9-F1
#
_cell.length_a   1.000
_cell.length_b   1.000
_cell.length_c   1.000
_cell.angle_alpha   90.00
_cell.angle_beta   90.00
_cell.angle_gamma   90.00
#
_symmetry.space_group_name_H-M   'P 1'
#
loop_
_entity.id
_entity.type
_entity.pdbx_description
1 polymer ?
#
loop_
_entity_poly.entity_id
_entity_poly.type
_entity_poly.pdbx_seq_one_letter_code
_entity_poly.pdbx_strand_id
1 'polypeptide(L)'
;VWYEQHDRFGASVRVAPLSVSGLLREKLFAERSVVLTSATLKLGGDFNGVGASLGLAPEGTAGEDVPQWKGLDVGSPFDYPKQGILYVARHLNTPGR
;
A
#
# COMPACT_ATOMS: atom_id res chain seq x y z
N VAL A 1 9.07 18.27 2.67
CA VAL A 1 10.25 18.83 1.96
C VAL A 1 11.34 19.03 2.97
N TRP A 2 12.59 18.65 2.67
CA TRP A 2 13.71 18.92 3.55
C TRP A 2 14.95 19.36 2.77
N TYR A 3 15.81 20.11 3.45
CA TYR A 3 17.04 20.67 2.92
C TYR A 3 18.23 19.98 3.57
N GLU A 4 19.24 19.63 2.78
CA GLU A 4 20.53 19.11 3.25
C GLU A 4 21.66 19.91 2.62
N GLN A 5 22.67 20.24 3.41
CA GLN A 5 23.90 20.89 2.96
C GLN A 5 25.08 19.97 3.21
N HIS A 6 25.81 19.64 2.14
CA HIS A 6 26.99 18.78 2.18
C HIS A 6 28.24 19.58 1.79
N ASP A 7 29.32 19.44 2.55
CA ASP A 7 30.57 20.18 2.31
C ASP A 7 31.17 19.93 0.92
N ARG A 8 30.96 18.74 0.35
CA ARG A 8 31.53 18.33 -0.95
C ARG A 8 30.55 18.44 -2.12
N PHE A 9 29.26 18.33 -1.86
CA PHE A 9 28.22 18.20 -2.90
C PHE A 9 27.27 19.40 -2.96
N GLY A 10 27.46 20.39 -2.07
CA GLY A 10 26.62 21.58 -2.02
C GLY A 10 25.25 21.34 -1.39
N ALA A 11 24.32 22.23 -1.70
CA ALA A 11 22.96 22.23 -1.17
C ALA A 11 22.02 21.34 -2.00
N SER A 12 21.16 20.58 -1.33
CA SER A 12 20.11 19.77 -1.95
C SER A 12 18.76 19.97 -1.27
N VAL A 13 17.69 19.98 -2.06
CA VAL A 13 16.31 20.01 -1.58
C VAL A 13 15.64 18.71 -1.98
N ARG A 14 15.01 18.03 -1.02
CA ARG A 14 14.30 16.78 -1.22
C ARG A 14 12.82 16.93 -0.98
N VAL A 15 12.02 16.39 -1.90
CA VAL A 15 10.57 16.40 -1.87
C VAL A 15 10.10 14.95 -1.92
N ALA A 16 9.45 14.49 -0.84
CA ALA A 16 8.76 13.21 -0.81
C ALA A 16 7.28 13.49 -0.51
N PRO A 17 6.36 13.24 -1.46
CA PRO A 17 4.94 13.43 -1.21
C PRO A 17 4.46 12.45 -0.14
N LEU A 18 3.64 12.93 0.79
CA LEU A 18 3.05 12.07 1.83
C LEU A 18 1.95 11.16 1.28
N SER A 19 1.38 11.50 0.13
CA SER A 19 0.38 10.70 -0.57
C SER A 19 0.59 10.78 -2.08
N VAL A 20 0.34 9.67 -2.76
CA VAL A 20 0.36 9.55 -4.23
C VAL A 20 -1.02 9.25 -4.80
N SER A 21 -2.07 9.21 -3.96
CA SER A 21 -3.42 8.77 -4.34
C SER A 21 -4.03 9.58 -5.49
N GLY A 22 -3.90 10.91 -5.46
CA GLY A 22 -4.39 11.79 -6.52
C GLY A 22 -3.68 11.55 -7.86
N LEU A 23 -2.35 11.44 -7.83
CA LEU A 23 -1.56 11.16 -9.03
C LEU A 23 -1.94 9.82 -9.66
N LEU A 24 -2.14 8.77 -8.86
CA LEU A 24 -2.57 7.47 -9.35
C LEU A 24 -3.99 7.52 -9.93
N ARG A 25 -4.94 8.20 -9.28
CA ARG A 25 -6.30 8.38 -9.81
C ARG A 25 -6.29 9.04 -11.18
N GLU A 26 -5.58 10.15 -11.31
CA GLU A 26 -5.59 10.98 -12.53
C GLU A 26 -4.77 10.39 -13.67
N LYS A 27 -3.60 9.82 -13.38
CA LYS A 27 -2.61 9.43 -14.41
C LYS A 27 -2.54 7.95 -14.68
N LEU A 28 -3.09 7.12 -13.81
CA LEU A 28 -3.05 5.68 -13.96
C LEU A 28 -4.45 5.11 -14.15
N PHE A 29 -5.36 5.31 -13.20
CA PHE A 29 -6.67 4.67 -13.22
C PHE A 29 -7.65 5.30 -14.20
N ALA A 30 -7.57 6.61 -14.45
CA ALA A 30 -8.39 7.27 -15.46
C ALA A 30 -7.97 6.90 -16.90
N GLU A 31 -6.69 6.56 -17.11
CA GLU A 31 -6.13 6.36 -18.44
C GLU A 31 -5.98 4.88 -18.83
N ARG A 32 -5.89 3.97 -17.85
CA ARG A 32 -5.54 2.55 -18.08
C ARG A 32 -6.35 1.62 -17.17
N SER A 33 -6.69 0.45 -17.71
CA SER A 33 -7.08 -0.71 -16.90
C SER A 33 -5.86 -1.29 -16.19
N VAL A 34 -5.96 -1.55 -14.89
CA VAL A 34 -4.83 -1.97 -14.06
C VAL A 34 -5.18 -3.23 -13.26
N VAL A 35 -4.22 -4.14 -13.16
CA VAL A 35 -4.26 -5.27 -12.22
C VAL A 35 -3.19 -5.04 -11.17
N LEU A 36 -3.61 -4.91 -9.91
CA LEU A 36 -2.72 -4.82 -8.76
C LEU A 36 -2.68 -6.18 -8.06
N THR A 37 -1.50 -6.76 -7.93
CA THR A 37 -1.32 -8.07 -7.32
C THR A 37 -0.19 -8.06 -6.32
N SER A 38 -0.46 -8.60 -5.12
CA SER A 38 0.54 -8.85 -4.09
C SER A 38 -0.08 -9.78 -3.03
N ALA A 39 0.78 -10.49 -2.32
CA ALA A 39 0.38 -11.40 -1.23
C ALA A 39 -0.17 -10.66 0.00
N THR A 40 0.00 -9.34 0.11
CA THR A 40 -0.29 -8.57 1.33
C THR A 40 -1.19 -7.35 1.09
N LEU A 41 -1.97 -7.34 0.00
CA LEU A 41 -2.89 -6.21 -0.28
C LEU A 41 -4.06 -6.14 0.71
N LYS A 42 -4.55 -7.30 1.15
CA LYS A 42 -5.70 -7.42 2.05
C LYS A 42 -5.25 -7.22 3.50
N LEU A 43 -5.01 -5.97 3.87
CA LEU A 43 -4.67 -5.60 5.24
C LEU A 43 -5.94 -5.55 6.08
N GLY A 44 -6.02 -6.35 7.14
CA GLY A 44 -7.15 -6.31 8.08
C GLY A 44 -8.45 -6.95 7.59
N GLY A 45 -8.42 -7.71 6.50
CA GLY A 45 -9.57 -8.52 6.06
C GLY A 45 -10.34 -7.99 4.87
N ASP A 46 -10.00 -6.82 4.32
CA ASP A 46 -10.55 -6.30 3.06
C ASP A 46 -9.49 -5.52 2.24
N PHE A 47 -9.90 -5.04 1.05
CA PHE A 47 -9.06 -4.27 0.15
C PHE A 47 -9.33 -2.75 0.20
N ASN A 48 -10.27 -2.28 1.02
CA ASN A 48 -10.67 -0.87 1.04
C ASN A 48 -9.54 0.01 1.59
N GLY A 49 -8.78 -0.47 2.58
CA GLY A 49 -7.64 0.26 3.13
C GLY A 49 -6.56 0.56 2.07
N VAL A 50 -6.15 -0.46 1.30
CA VAL A 50 -5.18 -0.25 0.22
C VAL A 50 -5.80 0.55 -0.93
N GLY A 51 -7.06 0.30 -1.28
CA GLY A 51 -7.79 1.09 -2.28
C GLY A 51 -7.77 2.59 -1.98
N ALA A 52 -8.09 2.97 -0.74
CA ALA A 52 -8.06 4.37 -0.30
C ALA A 52 -6.66 5.00 -0.42
N SER A 53 -5.60 4.27 -0.04
CA SER A 53 -4.21 4.76 -0.17
C SER A 53 -3.79 4.99 -1.62
N LEU A 54 -4.39 4.26 -2.56
CA LEU A 54 -4.15 4.39 -3.99
C LEU A 54 -5.08 5.41 -4.66
N GLY A 55 -6.07 5.94 -3.94
CA GLY A 55 -7.03 6.90 -4.49
C GLY A 55 -8.26 6.28 -5.13
N LEU A 56 -8.57 5.01 -4.84
CA LEU A 56 -9.81 4.37 -5.22
C LEU A 56 -10.90 4.65 -4.16
N ALA A 57 -12.14 4.78 -4.60
CA ALA A 57 -13.29 4.81 -3.70
C ALA A 57 -13.55 3.41 -3.11
N PRO A 58 -14.37 3.26 -2.05
CA PRO A 58 -14.76 1.94 -1.56
C PRO A 58 -15.32 1.04 -2.68
N GLU A 59 -15.08 -0.27 -2.59
CA GLU A 59 -15.57 -1.22 -3.58
C GLU A 59 -17.09 -1.11 -3.77
N GLY A 60 -17.56 -1.10 -5.02
CA GLY A 60 -18.97 -0.94 -5.37
C GLY A 60 -19.51 0.50 -5.39
N THR A 61 -18.67 1.51 -5.12
CA THR A 61 -19.06 2.93 -5.28
C THR A 61 -19.18 3.28 -6.75
N ALA A 62 -20.35 3.74 -7.21
CA ALA A 62 -20.59 4.17 -8.60
C ALA A 62 -20.67 5.70 -8.74
N GLY A 63 -20.14 6.24 -9.86
CA GLY A 63 -20.20 7.65 -10.24
C GLY A 63 -19.44 7.90 -11.54
N GLU A 64 -19.77 8.97 -12.28
CA GLU A 64 -19.20 9.25 -13.61
C GLU A 64 -17.66 9.39 -13.59
N ASP A 65 -17.08 9.91 -12.49
CA ASP A 65 -15.63 10.12 -12.34
C ASP A 65 -14.98 9.21 -11.28
N VAL A 66 -15.63 8.11 -10.93
CA VAL A 66 -15.13 7.17 -9.91
C VAL A 66 -14.67 5.87 -10.57
N PRO A 67 -13.35 5.57 -10.58
CA PRO A 67 -12.84 4.31 -11.10
C PRO A 67 -13.48 3.11 -10.38
N GLN A 68 -14.19 2.30 -11.16
CA GLN A 68 -14.77 1.04 -10.68
C GLN A 68 -13.67 0.00 -10.53
N TRP A 69 -13.71 -0.76 -9.44
CA TRP A 69 -12.75 -1.84 -9.20
C TRP A 69 -13.39 -2.96 -8.39
N LYS A 70 -12.68 -4.10 -8.37
CA LYS A 70 -13.09 -5.30 -7.64
C LYS A 70 -11.89 -5.93 -6.94
N GLY A 71 -12.09 -6.35 -5.69
CA GLY A 71 -11.10 -7.13 -4.93
C GLY A 71 -11.21 -8.63 -5.21
N LEU A 72 -10.07 -9.32 -5.29
CA LEU A 72 -10.02 -10.78 -5.34
C LEU A 72 -8.95 -11.31 -4.39
N ASP A 73 -9.38 -12.05 -3.38
CA ASP A 73 -8.51 -12.84 -2.52
C ASP A 73 -8.46 -14.27 -3.06
N VAL A 74 -7.27 -14.70 -3.51
CA VAL A 74 -7.05 -16.05 -4.05
C VAL A 74 -6.67 -17.06 -2.96
N GLY A 75 -6.51 -16.62 -1.72
CA GLY A 75 -6.09 -17.45 -0.60
C GLY A 75 -4.63 -17.92 -0.70
N SER A 76 -4.27 -18.80 0.24
CA SER A 76 -2.96 -19.44 0.28
C SER A 76 -3.09 -20.91 -0.12
N PRO A 77 -2.15 -21.44 -0.92
CA PRO A 77 -2.11 -22.87 -1.23
C PRO A 77 -1.53 -23.73 -0.09
N PHE A 78 -1.05 -23.12 1.01
CA PHE A 78 -0.34 -23.81 2.08
C PHE A 78 -1.25 -24.21 3.26
N ASP A 79 -0.97 -25.37 3.85
CA ASP A 79 -1.53 -25.85 5.13
C ASP A 79 -0.70 -25.27 6.28
N TYR A 80 -1.02 -24.04 6.69
CA TYR A 80 -0.27 -23.32 7.73
C TYR A 80 -0.09 -24.09 9.05
N PRO A 81 -1.09 -24.80 9.59
CA PRO A 81 -0.90 -25.66 10.76
C PRO A 81 0.25 -26.68 10.64
N LYS A 82 0.55 -27.15 9.42
CA LYS A 82 1.62 -28.15 9.17
C LYS A 82 2.90 -27.55 8.57
N GLN A 83 2.81 -26.38 7.96
CA GLN A 83 3.89 -25.79 7.15
C GLN A 83 4.40 -24.44 7.69
N GLY A 84 3.78 -23.88 8.74
CA GLY A 84 4.17 -22.62 9.34
C GLY A 84 5.17 -22.77 10.48
N ILE A 85 6.05 -21.78 10.65
CA ILE A 85 6.90 -21.61 11.83
C ILE A 85 6.56 -20.25 12.45
N LEU A 86 6.08 -20.25 13.70
CA LEU A 86 5.84 -19.03 14.48
C LEU A 86 6.88 -18.93 15.59
N TYR A 87 7.70 -17.89 15.53
CA TYR A 87 8.68 -17.60 16.57
C TYR A 87 8.25 -16.39 17.41
N VAL A 88 8.14 -16.59 18.73
CA VAL A 88 7.83 -15.53 19.69
C VAL A 88 8.95 -15.47 20.72
N ALA A 89 9.84 -14.49 20.59
CA ALA A 89 11.00 -14.33 21.46
C ALA A 89 10.61 -13.78 22.83
N ARG A 90 10.47 -14.65 23.84
CA ARG A 90 10.20 -14.23 25.23
C ARG A 90 11.37 -13.54 25.92
N HIS A 91 12.59 -13.71 25.39
CA HIS A 91 13.81 -13.20 26.00
C HIS A 91 14.21 -11.80 25.50
N LEU A 92 13.50 -11.28 24.50
CA LEU A 92 13.71 -9.93 24.03
C LEU A 92 12.85 -8.97 24.85
N ASN A 93 13.39 -7.78 25.10
CA ASN A 93 12.60 -6.70 25.68
C ASN A 93 11.41 -6.39 24.76
N THR A 94 10.29 -6.01 25.36
CA THR A 94 9.13 -5.52 24.60
C THR A 94 9.56 -4.33 23.72
N PRO A 95 9.15 -4.26 22.44
CA PRO A 95 9.47 -3.12 21.58
C PRO A 95 9.07 -1.80 22.25
N GLY A 96 9.98 -0.83 22.23
CA GLY A 96 9.68 0.53 22.68
C GLY A 96 8.61 1.19 21.82
N ARG A 97 7.96 2.24 22.36
CA ARG A 97 7.01 3.07 21.63
C ARG A 97 7.71 4.11 20.78
#